data_AF-A0A0G0EP52-F1
#
_entry.id   AF-A0A0G0EP52-F1
#
_cell.length_a   1.000
_cell.length_b   1.000
_cell.length_c   1.000
_cell.angle_alpha   90.00
_cell.angle_beta   90.00
_cell.angle_gamma   90.00
#
_symmetry.space_group_name_H-M   'P 1'
#
loop_
_entity.id
_entity.type
_entity.pdbx_description
1 polymer ?
#
loop_
_entity_poly.entity_id
_entity_poly.type
_entity_poly.pdbx_seq_one_letter_code
_entity_poly.pdbx_strand_id
1 'polypeptide(L)'
;METPRIRKSRASSSDEARRYRQQGHDDALLFALAIGLKKDYKNDAKAKKDVIDPSGDAHSVKSGEKKWQIFLYSEKRFEEFRVMNGMGQLLIECIKSFPETFEEYQKNKTEAKKKLRPHMVALAEKLQDKYRLKAFMEKSMFNGGEVNYLTVYEKNKFHVFWGKEVEQIMADNFKVTNSKAIQAGQFPEQKVLFKFEGTNLAELEMRNDSSIHYREIRFNMYKPKAIKLLFSKITSTKNYNKKVILYGEAVRHFGRWNNLK
;
A
#
# COMPACT_ATOMS: atom_id res chain seq x y z
N MET A 1 31.20 -8.79 -30.59
CA MET A 1 30.91 -8.62 -29.15
C MET A 1 29.66 -7.76 -29.04
N GLU A 2 28.53 -8.33 -28.65
CA GLU A 2 27.30 -7.54 -28.45
C GLU A 2 27.46 -6.64 -27.21
N THR A 3 27.32 -5.34 -27.43
CA THR A 3 27.32 -4.34 -26.36
C THR A 3 26.19 -4.66 -25.38
N PRO A 4 26.44 -4.73 -24.05
CA PRO A 4 25.39 -5.01 -23.09
C PRO A 4 24.29 -3.97 -23.21
N ARG A 5 23.06 -4.39 -23.55
CA ARG A 5 21.89 -3.50 -23.51
C ARG A 5 21.71 -3.02 -22.07
N ILE A 6 22.13 -1.79 -21.80
CA ILE A 6 21.89 -1.10 -20.53
C ILE A 6 20.37 -1.09 -20.34
N ARG A 7 19.86 -1.92 -19.42
CA ARG A 7 18.46 -1.89 -19.03
C ARG A 7 18.18 -0.50 -18.49
N LYS A 8 17.35 0.29 -19.18
CA LYS A 8 16.80 1.54 -18.64
C LYS A 8 16.27 1.24 -17.24
N SER A 9 16.74 2.02 -16.25
CA SER A 9 16.25 1.95 -14.88
C SER A 9 14.71 2.02 -14.91
N ARG A 10 14.07 1.04 -14.29
CA ARG A 10 12.61 1.07 -14.05
C ARG A 10 12.27 1.93 -12.82
N ALA A 11 13.28 2.39 -12.07
CA ALA A 11 13.13 3.28 -10.94
C ALA A 11 13.18 4.74 -11.40
N SER A 12 12.35 5.57 -10.80
CA SER A 12 12.36 7.02 -10.96
C SER A 12 13.70 7.61 -10.52
N SER A 13 14.10 8.74 -11.09
CA SER A 13 15.26 9.49 -10.58
C SER A 13 14.97 10.04 -9.17
N SER A 14 16.02 10.44 -8.44
CA SER A 14 15.87 11.08 -7.12
C SER A 14 15.01 12.35 -7.18
N ASP A 15 15.15 13.12 -8.25
CA ASP A 15 14.35 14.34 -8.47
C ASP A 15 12.89 14.03 -8.76
N GLU A 16 12.63 13.03 -9.59
CA GLU A 16 11.27 12.59 -9.90
C GLU A 16 10.59 12.03 -8.63
N ALA A 17 11.30 11.25 -7.82
CA ALA A 17 10.83 10.78 -6.52
C ALA A 17 10.56 11.93 -5.54
N ARG A 18 11.37 12.99 -5.56
CA ARG A 18 11.14 14.21 -4.77
C ARG A 18 9.87 14.93 -5.24
N ARG A 19 9.66 15.09 -6.55
CA ARG A 19 8.45 15.69 -7.12
C ARG A 19 7.19 14.91 -6.74
N TYR A 20 7.21 13.57 -6.81
CA TYR A 20 6.08 12.75 -6.39
C TYR A 20 5.76 12.93 -4.90
N ARG A 21 6.77 13.03 -4.04
CA ARG A 21 6.57 13.31 -2.61
C ARG A 21 5.97 14.69 -2.39
N GLN A 22 6.50 15.72 -3.05
CA GLN A 22 5.98 17.08 -2.95
C GLN A 22 4.51 17.14 -3.40
N GLN A 23 4.17 16.53 -4.53
CA GLN A 23 2.79 16.46 -5.00
C GLN A 23 1.86 15.80 -3.96
N GLY A 24 2.32 14.72 -3.31
CA GLY A 24 1.54 14.09 -2.23
C GLY A 24 1.26 15.03 -1.06
N HIS A 25 2.25 15.84 -0.65
CA HIS A 25 2.06 16.86 0.38
C HIS A 25 1.11 17.98 -0.07
N ASP A 26 1.23 18.41 -1.32
CA ASP A 26 0.38 19.45 -1.90
C ASP A 26 -1.08 18.98 -2.00
N ASP A 27 -1.30 17.71 -2.39
CA ASP A 27 -2.64 17.11 -2.44
C ASP A 27 -3.26 16.94 -1.05
N ALA A 28 -2.45 16.56 -0.04
CA ALA A 28 -2.90 16.50 1.35
C ALA A 28 -3.30 17.89 1.88
N LEU A 29 -2.51 18.93 1.58
CA LEU A 29 -2.86 20.31 1.90
C LEU A 29 -4.13 20.75 1.16
N LEU A 30 -4.26 20.42 -0.12
CA LEU A 30 -5.46 20.73 -0.89
C LEU A 30 -6.70 20.06 -0.30
N PHE A 31 -6.58 18.81 0.19
CA PHE A 31 -7.66 18.12 0.89
C PHE A 31 -8.00 18.82 2.21
N ALA A 32 -6.99 19.14 3.04
CA ALA A 32 -7.18 19.83 4.32
C ALA A 32 -7.93 21.16 4.13
N LEU A 33 -7.52 21.97 3.16
CA LEU A 33 -8.21 23.21 2.80
C LEU A 33 -9.65 22.95 2.30
N ALA A 34 -9.87 21.89 1.51
CA ALA A 34 -11.18 21.54 0.98
C ALA A 34 -12.18 21.11 2.07
N ILE A 35 -11.71 20.69 3.24
CA ILE A 35 -12.56 20.31 4.39
C ILE A 35 -12.63 21.39 5.48
N GLY A 36 -12.02 22.56 5.23
CA GLY A 36 -12.11 23.74 6.09
C GLY A 36 -10.99 23.88 7.13
N LEU A 37 -9.92 23.09 7.03
CA LEU A 37 -8.73 23.26 7.87
C LEU A 37 -7.87 24.44 7.38
N LYS A 38 -7.07 24.99 8.30
CA LYS A 38 -6.07 26.02 7.98
C LYS A 38 -4.78 25.38 7.44
N LYS A 39 -3.89 26.20 6.87
CA LYS A 39 -2.65 25.77 6.20
C LYS A 39 -1.65 25.06 7.14
N ASP A 40 -1.78 25.27 8.44
CA ASP A 40 -0.94 24.73 9.53
C ASP A 40 -1.47 23.40 10.11
N TYR A 41 -2.28 22.65 9.35
CA TYR A 41 -2.82 21.37 9.81
C TYR A 41 -1.69 20.41 10.24
N LYS A 42 -1.91 19.69 11.34
CA LYS A 42 -0.92 18.76 11.91
C LYS A 42 -0.65 17.61 10.93
N ASN A 43 0.43 17.70 10.19
CA ASN A 43 1.00 16.58 9.44
C ASN A 43 1.99 15.86 10.38
N ASP A 44 1.66 14.65 10.81
CA ASP A 44 2.61 13.81 11.54
C ASP A 44 3.47 13.06 10.52
N ALA A 45 4.64 13.61 10.22
CA ALA A 45 5.58 13.06 9.24
C ALA A 45 6.05 11.61 9.55
N LYS A 46 5.82 11.10 10.77
CA LYS A 46 6.15 9.73 11.17
C LYS A 46 4.95 8.77 11.13
N ALA A 47 3.72 9.28 11.08
CA ALA A 47 2.51 8.45 11.04
C ALA A 47 1.99 8.32 9.60
N LYS A 48 1.19 7.27 9.31
CA LYS A 48 0.41 7.16 8.06
C LYS A 48 -0.78 8.16 8.00
N LYS A 49 -0.77 9.15 8.89
CA LYS A 49 -1.84 10.12 9.09
C LYS A 49 -1.47 11.36 8.30
N ASP A 50 -2.04 11.46 7.11
CA ASP A 50 -1.74 12.56 6.21
C ASP A 50 -2.51 13.82 6.63
N VAL A 51 -3.79 13.68 7.02
CA VAL A 51 -4.64 14.79 7.49
C VAL A 51 -5.49 14.34 8.68
N ILE A 52 -5.62 15.17 9.72
CA ILE A 52 -6.59 14.98 10.82
C ILE A 52 -7.73 15.98 10.63
N ASP A 53 -8.96 15.48 10.51
CA ASP A 53 -10.14 16.32 10.32
C ASP A 53 -10.58 17.01 11.63
N PRO A 54 -11.54 17.96 11.59
CA PRO A 54 -12.01 18.65 12.79
C PRO A 54 -12.72 17.75 13.82
N SER A 55 -13.16 16.54 13.44
CA SER A 55 -13.67 15.54 14.38
C SER A 55 -12.55 14.71 15.03
N GLY A 56 -11.30 14.92 14.64
CA GLY A 56 -10.15 14.16 15.13
C GLY A 56 -9.93 12.84 14.38
N ASP A 57 -10.69 12.56 13.33
CA ASP A 57 -10.50 11.37 12.52
C ASP A 57 -9.31 11.56 11.58
N ALA A 58 -8.53 10.50 11.38
CA ALA A 58 -7.35 10.51 10.54
C ALA A 58 -7.63 10.02 9.11
N HIS A 59 -7.02 10.69 8.14
CA HIS A 59 -7.08 10.35 6.72
C HIS A 59 -5.70 9.93 6.22
N SER A 60 -5.66 8.85 5.44
CA SER A 60 -4.55 8.66 4.50
C SER A 60 -4.95 9.17 3.13
N VAL A 61 -4.27 10.22 2.69
CA VAL A 61 -4.49 10.88 1.40
C VAL A 61 -3.57 10.23 0.36
N LYS A 62 -4.17 9.61 -0.64
CA LYS A 62 -3.45 8.92 -1.72
C LYS A 62 -3.69 9.61 -3.05
N SER A 63 -2.59 9.97 -3.70
CA SER A 63 -2.57 10.50 -5.06
C SER A 63 -1.60 9.72 -5.95
N GLY A 64 -1.16 10.32 -7.06
CA GLY A 64 -0.36 9.68 -8.11
C GLY A 64 -1.22 8.93 -9.13
N GLU A 65 -0.61 8.52 -10.25
CA GLU A 65 -1.35 7.96 -11.39
C GLU A 65 -1.31 6.42 -11.44
N LYS A 66 -0.18 5.82 -11.06
CA LYS A 66 0.09 4.40 -11.34
C LYS A 66 -0.10 3.49 -10.13
N LYS A 67 0.60 3.78 -9.04
CA LYS A 67 0.68 2.92 -7.86
C LYS A 67 0.71 3.73 -6.58
N TRP A 68 0.11 3.17 -5.54
CA TRP A 68 0.35 3.56 -4.16
C TRP A 68 1.39 2.62 -3.56
N GLN A 69 2.47 3.16 -3.00
CA GLN A 69 3.32 2.41 -2.10
C GLN A 69 2.65 2.41 -0.73
N ILE A 70 2.01 1.30 -0.38
CA ILE A 70 1.31 1.15 0.90
C ILE A 70 2.33 1.13 2.05
N PHE A 71 3.42 0.38 1.86
CA PHE A 71 4.60 0.49 2.70
C PHE A 71 5.86 -0.02 1.99
N LEU A 72 6.99 0.38 2.56
CA LEU A 72 8.32 -0.20 2.34
C LEU A 72 8.96 -0.33 3.73
N TYR A 73 9.14 -1.56 4.20
CA TYR A 73 9.54 -1.82 5.59
C TYR A 73 10.73 -2.77 5.67
N SER A 74 11.66 -2.44 6.56
CA SER A 74 12.74 -3.30 7.01
C SER A 74 12.30 -4.22 8.16
N GLU A 75 13.17 -5.15 8.55
CA GLU A 75 12.90 -6.17 9.58
C GLU A 75 12.32 -5.58 10.88
N LYS A 76 12.91 -4.49 11.39
CA LYS A 76 12.51 -3.85 12.65
C LYS A 76 11.02 -3.49 12.68
N ARG A 77 10.45 -3.04 11.56
CA ARG A 77 9.02 -2.70 11.51
C ARG A 77 8.12 -3.92 11.61
N PHE A 78 8.58 -5.11 11.23
CA PHE A 78 7.79 -6.33 11.32
C PHE A 78 7.86 -7.01 12.69
N GLU A 79 8.76 -6.59 13.58
CA GLU A 79 8.71 -6.98 14.99
C GLU A 79 7.41 -6.48 15.64
N GLU A 80 6.96 -5.28 15.27
CA GLU A 80 5.66 -4.70 15.67
C GLU A 80 4.46 -5.41 15.01
N PHE A 81 4.68 -6.23 13.98
CA PHE A 81 3.64 -7.02 13.28
C PHE A 81 3.47 -8.43 13.87
N ARG A 82 4.23 -8.81 14.91
CA ARG A 82 4.20 -10.16 15.51
C ARG A 82 2.82 -10.57 16.04
N VAL A 83 1.99 -9.60 16.44
CA VAL A 83 0.59 -9.81 16.85
C VAL A 83 -0.33 -10.34 15.74
N MET A 84 0.10 -10.37 14.47
CA MET A 84 -0.69 -10.89 13.35
C MET A 84 -0.55 -12.41 13.12
N ASN A 85 -0.66 -13.22 14.18
CA ASN A 85 -0.75 -14.69 14.10
C ASN A 85 0.30 -15.37 13.17
N GLY A 86 1.56 -14.97 13.33
CA GLY A 86 2.70 -15.51 12.58
C GLY A 86 2.96 -14.88 11.20
N MET A 87 2.14 -13.94 10.72
CA MET A 87 2.44 -13.22 9.46
C MET A 87 3.69 -12.35 9.57
N GLY A 88 3.87 -11.64 10.68
CA GLY A 88 5.09 -10.88 10.94
C GLY A 88 6.35 -11.75 10.89
N GLN A 89 6.25 -12.97 11.44
CA GLN A 89 7.35 -13.94 11.41
C GLN A 89 7.70 -14.38 9.98
N LEU A 90 6.70 -14.72 9.15
CA LEU A 90 6.94 -15.06 7.73
C LEU A 90 7.56 -13.91 6.94
N LEU A 91 7.18 -12.66 7.24
CA LEU A 91 7.77 -11.47 6.61
C LEU A 91 9.24 -11.31 7.03
N ILE A 92 9.56 -11.55 8.31
CA ILE A 92 10.95 -11.55 8.79
C ILE A 92 11.76 -12.67 8.11
N GLU A 93 11.19 -13.87 7.97
CA GLU A 93 11.86 -14.99 7.28
C GLU A 93 12.09 -14.71 5.78
N CYS A 94 11.16 -14.01 5.12
CA CYS A 94 11.38 -13.51 3.77
C CYS A 94 12.62 -12.59 3.70
N ILE A 95 12.81 -11.71 4.69
CA ILE A 95 13.96 -10.81 4.76
C ILE A 95 15.26 -11.59 5.02
N LYS A 96 15.21 -12.58 5.91
CA LYS A 96 16.36 -13.44 6.27
C LYS A 96 16.75 -14.45 5.20
N SER A 97 15.91 -14.62 4.18
CA SER A 97 16.26 -15.42 2.98
C SER A 97 17.38 -14.77 2.14
N PHE A 98 17.68 -13.50 2.38
CA PHE A 98 18.71 -12.73 1.69
C PHE A 98 19.94 -12.55 2.58
N PRO A 99 21.16 -12.60 2.01
CA PRO A 99 22.40 -12.37 2.76
C PRO A 99 22.46 -10.96 3.33
N GLU A 100 23.28 -10.71 4.34
CA GLU A 100 23.32 -9.43 5.06
C GLU A 100 23.68 -8.25 4.16
N THR A 101 24.54 -8.47 3.15
CA THR A 101 25.02 -7.42 2.25
C THR A 101 24.48 -7.55 0.82
N PHE A 102 24.34 -6.42 0.13
CA PHE A 102 23.91 -6.39 -1.26
C PHE A 102 24.96 -7.04 -2.18
N GLU A 103 26.24 -6.86 -1.86
CA GLU A 103 27.40 -7.41 -2.56
C GLU A 103 27.36 -8.94 -2.56
N GLU A 104 27.08 -9.57 -1.41
CA GLU A 104 26.89 -11.02 -1.31
C GLU A 104 25.70 -11.49 -2.13
N TYR A 105 24.58 -10.76 -2.09
CA TYR A 105 23.43 -11.09 -2.91
C TYR A 105 23.74 -11.02 -4.41
N GLN A 106 24.54 -10.05 -4.87
CA GLN A 106 24.94 -9.98 -6.27
C GLN A 106 25.73 -11.21 -6.73
N LYS A 107 26.54 -11.81 -5.85
CA LYS A 107 27.32 -13.02 -6.14
C LYS A 107 26.45 -14.27 -6.30
N ASN A 108 25.38 -14.42 -5.52
CA ASN A 108 24.49 -15.58 -5.60
C ASN A 108 22.99 -15.25 -5.45
N LYS A 109 22.43 -14.59 -6.46
CA LYS A 109 21.00 -14.24 -6.50
C LYS A 109 20.08 -15.46 -6.49
N THR A 110 20.52 -16.55 -7.13
CA THR A 110 19.72 -17.76 -7.30
C THR A 110 19.42 -18.44 -5.97
N GLU A 111 20.41 -18.51 -5.09
CA GLU A 111 20.25 -19.12 -3.77
C GLU A 111 19.24 -18.34 -2.92
N ALA A 112 19.40 -17.02 -2.80
CA ALA A 112 18.48 -16.17 -2.04
C ALA A 112 17.03 -16.29 -2.55
N LYS A 113 16.85 -16.28 -3.88
CA LYS A 113 15.53 -16.43 -4.49
C LYS A 113 14.92 -17.81 -4.23
N LYS A 114 15.71 -18.88 -4.20
CA LYS A 114 15.25 -20.23 -3.85
C LYS A 114 14.83 -20.31 -2.39
N LYS A 115 15.62 -19.74 -1.47
CA LYS A 115 15.31 -19.66 -0.03
C LYS A 115 14.02 -18.89 0.25
N LEU A 116 13.76 -17.81 -0.50
CA LEU A 116 12.55 -16.99 -0.35
C LEU A 116 11.24 -17.73 -0.65
N ARG A 117 11.24 -18.66 -1.61
CA ARG A 117 10.04 -19.31 -2.16
C ARG A 117 9.12 -19.92 -1.09
N PRO A 118 9.57 -20.83 -0.21
CA PRO A 118 8.70 -21.45 0.79
C PRO A 118 8.02 -20.42 1.70
N HIS A 119 8.72 -19.36 2.10
CA HIS A 119 8.13 -18.32 2.95
C HIS A 119 7.07 -17.49 2.22
N MET A 120 7.29 -17.17 0.94
CA MET A 120 6.29 -16.48 0.11
C MET A 120 5.05 -17.34 -0.17
N VAL A 121 5.22 -18.66 -0.32
CA VAL A 121 4.10 -19.62 -0.45
C VAL A 121 3.28 -19.64 0.83
N ALA A 122 3.94 -19.89 1.96
CA ALA A 122 3.28 -19.92 3.27
C ALA A 122 2.55 -18.59 3.59
N LEU A 123 3.15 -17.46 3.20
CA LEU A 123 2.54 -16.15 3.37
C LEU A 123 1.28 -16.00 2.52
N ALA A 124 1.32 -16.41 1.24
CA ALA A 124 0.15 -16.37 0.38
C ALA A 124 -0.96 -17.29 0.88
N GLU A 125 -0.63 -18.50 1.33
CA GLU A 125 -1.58 -19.45 1.91
C GLU A 125 -2.26 -18.88 3.16
N LYS A 126 -1.50 -18.29 4.09
CA LYS A 126 -2.08 -17.63 5.27
C LYS A 126 -3.00 -16.47 4.90
N LEU A 127 -2.67 -15.71 3.85
CA LEU A 127 -3.45 -14.57 3.37
C LEU A 127 -4.67 -14.97 2.52
N GLN A 128 -4.89 -16.26 2.23
CA GLN A 128 -6.15 -16.72 1.65
C GLN A 128 -7.29 -16.73 2.68
N ASP A 129 -6.97 -16.86 3.97
CA ASP A 129 -7.94 -16.70 5.05
C ASP A 129 -8.42 -15.26 5.15
N LYS A 130 -9.75 -15.07 5.12
CA LYS A 130 -10.37 -13.75 5.00
C LYS A 130 -10.18 -12.89 6.25
N TYR A 131 -10.19 -13.49 7.44
CA TYR A 131 -9.95 -12.77 8.69
C TYR A 131 -8.50 -12.28 8.78
N ARG A 132 -7.53 -13.12 8.43
CA ARG A 132 -6.12 -12.76 8.37
C ARG A 132 -5.85 -11.71 7.30
N LEU A 133 -6.46 -11.84 6.13
CA LEU A 133 -6.34 -10.86 5.06
C LEU A 133 -6.88 -9.50 5.48
N LYS A 134 -8.05 -9.47 6.14
CA LYS A 134 -8.62 -8.23 6.69
C LYS A 134 -7.66 -7.58 7.68
N ALA A 135 -7.17 -8.33 8.67
CA ALA A 135 -6.22 -7.83 9.66
C ALA A 135 -4.92 -7.32 9.01
N PHE A 136 -4.44 -8.01 7.95
CA PHE A 136 -3.31 -7.55 7.16
C PHE A 136 -3.60 -6.21 6.46
N MET A 137 -4.79 -6.04 5.86
CA MET A 137 -5.18 -4.77 5.21
C MET A 137 -5.34 -3.65 6.24
N GLU A 138 -5.98 -3.91 7.38
CA GLU A 138 -6.13 -2.98 8.49
C GLU A 138 -4.76 -2.46 8.97
N LYS A 139 -3.81 -3.37 9.22
CA LYS A 139 -2.46 -2.97 9.67
C LYS A 139 -1.66 -2.28 8.56
N SER A 140 -1.70 -2.82 7.34
CA SER A 140 -0.89 -2.33 6.23
C SER A 140 -1.37 -1.00 5.66
N MET A 141 -2.68 -0.77 5.55
CA MET A 141 -3.24 0.46 4.99
C MET A 141 -3.62 1.47 6.06
N PHE A 142 -4.16 1.00 7.19
CA PHE A 142 -4.78 1.86 8.21
C PHE A 142 -4.04 1.88 9.56
N ASN A 143 -2.83 1.32 9.60
CA ASN A 143 -1.98 1.24 10.79
C ASN A 143 -2.64 0.56 12.02
N GLY A 144 -3.61 -0.33 11.82
CA GLY A 144 -4.32 -0.99 12.93
C GLY A 144 -5.43 -0.12 13.51
N GLY A 145 -6.17 0.58 12.65
CA GLY A 145 -7.31 1.43 13.03
C GLY A 145 -6.97 2.87 13.39
N GLU A 146 -5.68 3.25 13.40
CA GLU A 146 -5.28 4.64 13.65
C GLU A 146 -5.59 5.60 12.50
N VAL A 147 -5.85 5.06 11.31
CA VAL A 147 -6.30 5.82 10.15
C VAL A 147 -7.75 5.43 9.85
N ASN A 148 -8.64 6.41 9.93
CA ASN A 148 -10.08 6.22 9.81
C ASN A 148 -10.54 6.15 8.35
N TYR A 149 -9.93 6.94 7.47
CA TYR A 149 -10.37 7.07 6.08
C TYR A 149 -9.25 6.85 5.08
N LEU A 150 -9.62 6.25 3.94
CA LEU A 150 -8.84 6.33 2.70
C LEU A 150 -9.42 7.49 1.88
N THR A 151 -8.62 8.54 1.67
CA THR A 151 -8.98 9.66 0.80
C THR A 151 -8.16 9.58 -0.48
N VAL A 152 -8.83 9.53 -1.64
CA VAL A 152 -8.16 9.39 -2.93
C VAL A 152 -8.38 10.62 -3.80
N TYR A 153 -7.31 11.24 -4.27
CA TYR A 153 -7.40 12.31 -5.26
C TYR A 153 -7.42 11.72 -6.68
N GLU A 154 -8.53 11.93 -7.39
CA GLU A 154 -8.79 11.41 -8.74
C GLU A 154 -9.69 12.40 -9.50
N LYS A 155 -9.33 12.71 -10.75
CA LYS A 155 -10.13 13.59 -11.64
C LYS A 155 -10.56 14.91 -10.97
N ASN A 156 -9.61 15.57 -10.31
CA ASN A 156 -9.80 16.85 -9.60
C ASN A 156 -10.82 16.80 -8.46
N LYS A 157 -11.11 15.62 -7.90
CA LYS A 157 -11.96 15.44 -6.73
C LYS A 157 -11.30 14.51 -5.72
N PHE A 158 -11.67 14.69 -4.45
CA PHE A 158 -11.34 13.79 -3.36
C PHE A 158 -12.49 12.80 -3.15
N HIS A 159 -12.15 11.52 -3.20
CA HIS A 159 -13.06 10.41 -2.94
C HIS A 159 -12.72 9.84 -1.56
N VAL A 160 -13.62 10.01 -0.60
CA VAL A 160 -13.42 9.62 0.81
C VAL A 160 -14.17 8.33 1.09
N PHE A 161 -13.44 7.32 1.55
CA PHE A 161 -13.95 6.00 1.91
C PHE A 161 -13.66 5.71 3.38
N TRP A 162 -14.59 5.02 4.06
CA TRP A 162 -14.38 4.56 5.42
C TRP A 162 -13.40 3.38 5.45
N GLY A 163 -12.38 3.45 6.30
CA GLY A 163 -11.28 2.48 6.33
C GLY A 163 -11.76 1.05 6.59
N LYS A 164 -12.71 0.87 7.54
CA LYS A 164 -13.27 -0.45 7.88
C LYS A 164 -14.06 -1.08 6.73
N GLU A 165 -14.73 -0.26 5.94
CA GLU A 165 -15.45 -0.74 4.75
C GLU A 165 -14.46 -1.12 3.64
N VAL A 166 -13.40 -0.32 3.45
CA VAL A 166 -12.33 -0.59 2.48
C VAL A 166 -11.62 -1.91 2.77
N GLU A 167 -11.16 -2.14 4.00
CA GLU A 167 -10.47 -3.38 4.38
C GLU A 167 -11.37 -4.61 4.23
N GLN A 168 -12.66 -4.47 4.53
CA GLN A 168 -13.64 -5.55 4.37
C GLN A 168 -13.83 -5.90 2.90
N ILE A 169 -14.06 -4.89 2.05
CA ILE A 169 -14.22 -5.08 0.61
C ILE A 169 -12.98 -5.73 0.00
N MET A 170 -11.78 -5.28 0.38
CA MET A 170 -10.54 -5.87 -0.11
C MET A 170 -10.39 -7.31 0.35
N ALA A 171 -10.65 -7.60 1.63
CA ALA A 171 -10.57 -8.95 2.16
C ALA A 171 -11.53 -9.89 1.43
N ASP A 172 -12.79 -9.50 1.26
CA ASP A 172 -13.83 -10.34 0.65
C ASP A 172 -13.54 -10.61 -0.84
N ASN A 173 -13.07 -9.60 -1.57
CA ASN A 173 -12.97 -9.67 -3.03
C ASN A 173 -11.58 -10.07 -3.54
N PHE A 174 -10.52 -9.98 -2.73
CA PHE A 174 -9.21 -10.42 -3.18
C PHE A 174 -9.08 -11.94 -3.20
N LYS A 175 -8.51 -12.42 -4.31
CA LYS A 175 -7.90 -13.74 -4.44
C LYS A 175 -6.39 -13.59 -4.31
N VAL A 176 -5.82 -14.23 -3.29
CA VAL A 176 -4.38 -14.19 -3.01
C VAL A 176 -3.69 -15.37 -3.66
N THR A 177 -2.60 -15.12 -4.38
CA THR A 177 -1.81 -16.15 -5.09
C THR A 177 -0.35 -15.73 -5.17
N ASN A 178 0.56 -16.65 -5.46
CA ASN A 178 1.95 -16.30 -5.76
C ASN A 178 2.18 -15.95 -7.23
N SER A 179 3.26 -15.22 -7.51
CA SER A 179 3.75 -15.01 -8.88
C SER A 179 4.26 -16.32 -9.52
N LYS A 180 4.12 -16.43 -10.85
CA LYS A 180 4.67 -17.55 -11.64
C LYS A 180 5.91 -17.10 -12.40
N ALA A 181 6.84 -18.02 -12.66
CA ALA A 181 7.89 -17.82 -13.65
C ALA A 181 7.30 -18.04 -15.05
N ILE A 182 7.22 -16.98 -15.85
CA ILE A 182 6.62 -17.03 -17.19
C ILE A 182 7.71 -17.10 -18.28
N GLN A 183 8.92 -16.62 -17.97
CA GLN A 183 10.04 -16.57 -18.91
C GLN A 183 11.27 -17.27 -18.31
N ALA A 184 12.16 -17.73 -19.20
CA ALA A 184 13.46 -18.28 -18.82
C ALA A 184 14.23 -17.31 -17.90
N GLY A 185 14.82 -17.84 -16.83
CA GLY A 185 15.55 -17.05 -15.83
C GLY A 185 14.69 -16.32 -14.79
N GLN A 186 13.36 -16.43 -14.86
CA GLN A 186 12.47 -15.98 -13.78
C GLN A 186 12.33 -17.06 -12.71
N PHE A 187 12.07 -16.61 -11.48
CA PHE A 187 11.78 -17.50 -10.35
C PHE A 187 10.29 -17.35 -9.99
N PRO A 188 9.57 -18.46 -9.76
CA PRO A 188 8.22 -18.38 -9.23
C PRO A 188 8.25 -17.97 -7.75
N GLU A 189 7.08 -17.62 -7.23
CA GLU A 189 6.84 -17.32 -5.82
C GLU A 189 7.76 -16.23 -5.22
N GLN A 190 8.16 -15.26 -6.05
CA GLN A 190 8.92 -14.10 -5.59
C GLN A 190 8.02 -12.95 -5.10
N LYS A 191 6.71 -13.07 -5.33
CA LYS A 191 5.70 -12.10 -4.93
C LYS A 191 4.45 -12.80 -4.43
N VAL A 192 3.77 -12.17 -3.48
CA VAL A 192 2.35 -12.42 -3.20
C VAL A 192 1.51 -11.40 -3.98
N LEU A 193 0.54 -11.90 -4.72
CA LEU A 193 -0.33 -11.14 -5.62
C LEU A 193 -1.75 -11.13 -5.08
N PHE A 194 -2.34 -9.95 -5.00
CA PHE A 194 -3.74 -9.75 -4.63
C PHE A 194 -4.52 -9.45 -5.90
N LYS A 195 -5.43 -10.33 -6.28
CA LYS A 195 -6.17 -10.26 -7.54
C LYS A 195 -7.65 -10.03 -7.33
N PHE A 196 -8.29 -9.33 -8.25
CA PHE A 196 -9.74 -9.22 -8.36
C PHE A 196 -10.12 -9.46 -9.82
N GLU A 197 -11.09 -10.34 -10.06
CA GLU A 197 -11.55 -10.70 -11.42
C GLU A 197 -10.39 -11.04 -12.37
N GLY A 198 -9.46 -11.90 -11.90
CA GLY A 198 -8.28 -12.33 -12.67
C GLY A 198 -7.17 -11.27 -12.81
N THR A 199 -7.41 -10.02 -12.40
CA THR A 199 -6.47 -8.91 -12.56
C THR A 199 -5.66 -8.66 -11.29
N ASN A 200 -4.34 -8.44 -11.40
CA ASN A 200 -3.49 -8.06 -10.26
C ASN A 200 -3.78 -6.62 -9.82
N LEU A 201 -4.17 -6.44 -8.56
CA LEU A 201 -4.45 -5.15 -7.92
C LEU A 201 -3.35 -4.73 -6.95
N ALA A 202 -2.69 -5.66 -6.28
CA ALA A 202 -1.56 -5.35 -5.40
C ALA A 202 -0.49 -6.45 -5.42
N GLU A 203 0.72 -6.07 -5.03
CA GLU A 203 1.92 -6.92 -5.02
C GLU A 203 2.71 -6.68 -3.72
N LEU A 204 3.01 -7.77 -3.02
CA LEU A 204 3.92 -7.81 -1.90
C LEU A 204 5.18 -8.54 -2.31
N GLU A 205 6.34 -7.89 -2.21
CA GLU A 205 7.60 -8.42 -2.72
C GLU A 205 8.81 -7.92 -1.92
N MET A 206 9.91 -8.65 -2.02
CA MET A 206 11.22 -8.20 -1.52
C MET A 206 11.84 -7.16 -2.46
N ARG A 207 12.42 -6.11 -1.87
CA ARG A 207 13.28 -5.14 -2.54
C ARG A 207 14.74 -5.54 -2.37
N ASN A 208 15.39 -5.70 -3.51
CA ASN A 208 16.76 -6.19 -3.63
C ASN A 208 17.43 -5.67 -4.90
N ASP A 209 17.01 -4.51 -5.39
CA ASP A 209 17.47 -3.91 -6.64
C ASP A 209 18.56 -2.85 -6.47
N SER A 210 18.83 -2.39 -5.24
CA SER A 210 19.95 -1.51 -4.92
C SER A 210 20.47 -1.73 -3.50
N SER A 211 21.66 -1.22 -3.20
CA SER A 211 22.20 -1.18 -1.83
C SER A 211 21.42 -0.26 -0.89
N ILE A 212 20.72 0.74 -1.43
CA ILE A 212 19.89 1.69 -0.65
C ILE A 212 18.60 1.00 -0.18
N HIS A 213 17.96 0.24 -1.07
CA HIS A 213 16.69 -0.45 -0.80
C HIS A 213 16.90 -1.95 -0.89
N TYR A 214 17.64 -2.47 0.08
CA TYR A 214 17.99 -3.88 0.21
C TYR A 214 17.35 -4.47 1.46
N ARG A 215 16.82 -5.70 1.34
CA ARG A 215 16.19 -6.43 2.46
C ARG A 215 14.99 -5.72 3.07
N GLU A 216 14.23 -5.04 2.21
CA GLU A 216 12.97 -4.41 2.58
C GLU A 216 11.80 -5.12 1.90
N ILE A 217 10.65 -5.19 2.55
CA ILE A 217 9.41 -5.67 1.92
C ILE A 217 8.62 -4.47 1.44
N ARG A 218 8.24 -4.52 0.17
CA ARG A 218 7.40 -3.51 -0.47
C ARG A 218 6.02 -4.07 -0.70
N PHE A 219 5.01 -3.33 -0.26
CA PHE A 219 3.62 -3.56 -0.63
C PHE A 219 3.12 -2.42 -1.50
N ASN A 220 2.85 -2.74 -2.77
CA ASN A 220 2.35 -1.78 -3.76
C ASN A 220 0.95 -2.15 -4.21
N MET A 221 0.10 -1.14 -4.41
CA MET A 221 -1.23 -1.29 -4.96
C MET A 221 -1.39 -0.45 -6.23
N TYR A 222 -1.97 -1.01 -7.28
CA TYR A 222 -2.23 -0.33 -8.55
C TYR A 222 -3.45 0.58 -8.41
N LYS A 223 -3.24 1.89 -8.32
CA LYS A 223 -4.30 2.90 -8.05
C LYS A 223 -5.53 2.71 -8.93
N PRO A 224 -5.43 2.70 -10.29
CA PRO A 224 -6.63 2.67 -11.12
C PRO A 224 -7.49 1.43 -10.90
N LYS A 225 -6.85 0.30 -10.58
CA LYS A 225 -7.52 -0.98 -10.37
C LYS A 225 -8.13 -1.08 -8.97
N ALA A 226 -7.43 -0.57 -7.96
CA ALA A 226 -7.94 -0.51 -6.59
C ALA A 226 -9.16 0.41 -6.49
N ILE A 227 -9.09 1.61 -7.09
CA ILE A 227 -10.24 2.51 -7.15
C ILE A 227 -11.41 1.87 -7.91
N LYS A 228 -11.14 1.22 -9.05
CA LYS A 228 -12.20 0.52 -9.80
C LYS A 228 -12.92 -0.52 -8.94
N LEU A 229 -12.18 -1.30 -8.15
CA LEU A 229 -12.79 -2.23 -7.18
C LEU A 229 -13.70 -1.47 -6.19
N LEU A 230 -13.19 -0.42 -5.55
CA LEU A 230 -13.98 0.34 -4.56
C LEU A 230 -15.24 0.94 -5.18
N PHE A 231 -15.14 1.61 -6.33
CA PHE A 231 -16.30 2.16 -7.04
C PHE A 231 -17.30 1.08 -7.47
N SER A 232 -16.84 -0.13 -7.81
CA SER A 232 -17.73 -1.23 -8.18
C SER A 232 -18.47 -1.86 -7.00
N LYS A 233 -17.95 -1.71 -5.77
CA LYS A 233 -18.50 -2.34 -4.57
C LYS A 233 -19.22 -1.37 -3.64
N ILE A 234 -18.90 -0.07 -3.72
CA ILE A 234 -19.50 0.99 -2.89
C ILE A 234 -20.33 1.91 -3.79
N THR A 235 -21.63 1.66 -3.83
CA THR A 235 -22.56 2.37 -4.74
C THR A 235 -23.16 3.64 -4.14
N SER A 236 -23.35 3.69 -2.82
CA SER A 236 -23.90 4.87 -2.17
C SER A 236 -22.87 5.99 -2.13
N THR A 237 -23.24 7.17 -2.61
CA THR A 237 -22.37 8.35 -2.62
C THR A 237 -23.10 9.60 -2.15
N LYS A 238 -22.35 10.56 -1.61
CA LYS A 238 -22.85 11.90 -1.25
C LYS A 238 -21.79 12.95 -1.55
N ASN A 239 -22.17 14.02 -2.25
CA ASN A 239 -21.29 15.18 -2.37
C ASN A 239 -21.23 15.89 -1.01
N TYR A 240 -20.05 15.99 -0.41
CA TYR A 240 -19.83 16.83 0.78
C TYR A 240 -19.69 18.29 0.36
N ASN A 241 -18.94 18.56 -0.71
CA ASN A 241 -18.86 19.86 -1.37
C ASN A 241 -18.44 19.67 -2.85
N LYS A 242 -18.12 20.76 -3.56
CA LYS A 242 -17.73 20.71 -4.98
C LYS A 242 -16.47 19.86 -5.26
N LYS A 243 -15.60 19.69 -4.27
CA LYS A 243 -14.31 18.97 -4.37
C LYS A 243 -14.30 17.61 -3.68
N VAL A 244 -15.22 17.32 -2.76
CA VAL A 244 -15.19 16.13 -1.90
C VAL A 244 -16.45 15.30 -2.09
N ILE A 245 -16.28 14.01 -2.42
CA ILE A 245 -17.33 13.01 -2.55
C ILE A 245 -17.10 11.93 -1.48
N LEU A 246 -18.15 11.61 -0.74
CA LEU A 246 -18.18 10.56 0.27
C LEU A 246 -18.76 9.28 -0.33
N TYR A 247 -18.21 8.14 0.06
CA TYR A 247 -18.63 6.82 -0.39
C TYR A 247 -19.02 5.94 0.79
N GLY A 248 -20.08 5.15 0.63
CA GLY A 248 -20.43 4.08 1.57
C GLY A 248 -20.66 4.58 2.99
N GLU A 249 -20.05 3.92 3.95
CA GLU A 249 -20.17 4.25 5.37
C GLU A 249 -19.59 5.64 5.70
N ALA A 250 -18.69 6.19 4.87
CA ALA A 250 -18.16 7.53 5.08
C ALA A 250 -19.26 8.60 5.07
N VAL A 251 -20.39 8.35 4.39
CA VAL A 251 -21.55 9.27 4.38
C VAL A 251 -22.13 9.51 5.78
N ARG A 252 -22.01 8.53 6.68
CA ARG A 252 -22.54 8.59 8.05
C ARG A 252 -21.52 9.14 9.04
N HIS A 253 -20.23 8.90 8.79
CA HIS A 253 -19.16 9.20 9.72
C HIS A 253 -18.44 10.52 9.45
N PHE A 254 -18.34 10.92 8.18
CA PHE A 254 -17.58 12.11 7.80
C PHE A 254 -18.40 13.40 7.98
N GLY A 255 -17.74 14.48 8.42
CA GLY A 255 -18.36 15.81 8.52
C GLY A 255 -19.18 16.05 9.78
N ARG A 256 -19.10 15.17 10.79
CA ARG A 256 -19.86 15.27 12.05
C ARG A 256 -19.58 16.56 12.83
N TRP A 257 -18.44 17.21 12.59
CA TRP A 257 -18.09 18.51 13.17
C TRP A 257 -18.96 19.69 12.69
N ASN A 258 -19.68 19.54 11.57
CA ASN A 258 -20.57 20.61 11.11
C ASN A 258 -21.85 20.74 11.95
N ASN A 259 -22.20 19.72 12.73
CA ASN A 259 -23.34 19.74 13.64
C ASN A 259 -22.99 20.35 15.01
N LEU A 260 -21.73 20.76 15.21
CA LEU A 260 -21.25 21.41 16.44
C LEU A 260 -21.24 22.95 16.32
N LYS A 261 -21.91 23.49 15.29
CA LYS A 261 -22.12 24.93 15.08
C LYS A 261 -23.57 25.30 15.37
#